data_AF-A0A7W1N2M1-F1
#
_entry.id   AF-A0A7W1N2M1-F1
#
_cell.length_a   1.000
_cell.length_b   1.000
_cell.length_c   1.000
_cell.angle_alpha   90.00
_cell.angle_beta   90.00
_cell.angle_gamma   90.00
#
_symmetry.space_group_name_H-M   'P 1'
#
loop_
_entity.id
_entity.type
_entity.pdbx_description
1 polymer ?
#
loop_
_entity_poly.entity_id
_entity_poly.type
_entity_poly.pdbx_seq_one_letter_code
_entity_poly.pdbx_strand_id
1 'polypeptide(L)'
;ARGYGDAAGILRPGTLRLNGRGLAAADAGNDGRTVVAVNTIGGNIALLRPQGPSGHWLDVALSRFSPGAVVTVALPDGRQLTRTVQAGSSYLSSEDPRLHFGLGTATAARRVSVRLPSGRELHLTNVSADRIVTVAVPAAAAPAPAAAVSYRTSGCTSTPSHESVATLWDETATEVLRLGEASEPVQARDLLALARAMTAAYAATAGDPSGARETAVSFAAYRLLVWRASLGTNLSAAFTLLGNRLRSLCLSPSFTSVTGDAVAAIGNRAAASEIAAGARDGSHEALHYADTSYAPVNAPLVVARQVSTVHDPTFWQPLAVEQQPPVGVTSVPATVQTFVDSQWGQVRTFAPGTARVRVPERPLDDPASAAYKAAALAVIRATAGGRAARIDTSPAGWNDVARARASGDLAADLRLYRLLNGALNDAAILAWRVKRADQAPRPISVIRFLAFQGHSPGGLPLVAGLSRLRGSEVQVRLHGRWIRGDSWVPPLETPASPGGAAESAAFGYAANTVLTALTGRSSTSRAAAAANAALAGGIDFPADLAVGRRIGVAVARLALAKR
;
A
#
# COMPACT_ATOMS: atom_id res chain seq x y z
N ALA A 1 26.72 -29.80 0.39
CA ALA A 1 27.31 -29.38 -0.88
C ALA A 1 26.20 -29.09 -1.88
N ARG A 2 25.85 -27.81 -2.12
CA ARG A 2 24.79 -27.41 -3.06
C ARG A 2 25.39 -26.51 -4.14
N GLY A 3 25.57 -27.10 -5.33
CA GLY A 3 25.26 -26.50 -6.63
C GLY A 3 26.01 -25.23 -7.04
N TYR A 4 27.30 -25.34 -7.34
CA TYR A 4 27.87 -24.54 -8.43
C TYR A 4 27.86 -25.42 -9.69
N GLY A 5 27.28 -24.92 -10.78
CA GLY A 5 27.26 -25.59 -12.09
C GLY A 5 28.04 -24.79 -13.12
N ASP A 6 28.54 -25.46 -14.16
CA ASP A 6 29.23 -24.84 -15.29
C ASP A 6 28.23 -24.27 -16.31
N ALA A 7 28.46 -23.03 -16.71
CA ALA A 7 27.69 -22.32 -17.73
C ALA A 7 27.98 -22.80 -19.16
N ALA A 8 28.98 -23.66 -19.40
CA ALA A 8 29.24 -24.23 -20.73
C ALA A 8 28.03 -24.99 -21.32
N GLY A 9 27.12 -25.46 -20.45
CA GLY A 9 25.82 -26.01 -20.84
C GLY A 9 24.74 -24.98 -21.22
N ILE A 10 24.98 -23.67 -21.12
CA ILE A 10 24.00 -22.61 -21.43
C ILE A 10 23.96 -22.29 -22.93
N LEU A 11 25.07 -22.48 -23.64
CA LEU A 11 25.17 -22.28 -25.09
C LEU A 11 24.76 -23.51 -25.92
N ARG A 12 24.50 -24.65 -25.26
CA ARG A 12 23.84 -25.80 -25.89
C ARG A 12 22.32 -25.68 -25.68
N PRO A 13 21.47 -25.90 -26.70
CA PRO A 13 20.03 -25.86 -26.52
C PRO A 13 19.58 -26.86 -25.44
N GLY A 14 18.95 -26.38 -24.35
CA GLY A 14 18.08 -27.21 -23.50
C GLY A 14 18.41 -27.40 -22.02
N THR A 15 19.51 -26.88 -21.48
CA THR A 15 19.98 -27.28 -20.13
C THR A 15 19.76 -26.28 -18.98
N LEU A 16 19.20 -25.08 -19.24
CA LEU A 16 18.74 -24.18 -18.18
C LEU A 16 17.34 -23.63 -18.50
N ARG A 17 16.29 -24.35 -18.08
CA ARG A 17 14.90 -23.87 -18.18
C ARG A 17 14.57 -22.96 -17.00
N LEU A 18 14.98 -21.68 -17.09
CA LEU A 18 14.58 -20.66 -16.11
C LEU A 18 13.54 -19.72 -16.73
N ASN A 19 12.47 -19.46 -15.97
CA ASN A 19 11.50 -18.43 -16.32
C ASN A 19 11.99 -17.06 -15.82
N GLY A 20 13.03 -16.53 -16.46
CA GLY A 20 13.67 -15.27 -16.09
C GLY A 20 12.82 -14.04 -16.42
N ARG A 21 12.84 -13.02 -15.56
CA ARG A 21 12.20 -11.71 -15.79
C ARG A 21 13.10 -10.51 -15.48
N GLY A 22 14.32 -10.73 -15.01
CA GLY A 22 15.27 -9.65 -14.81
C GLY A 22 16.70 -10.15 -14.84
N LEU A 23 17.63 -9.26 -15.17
CA LEU A 23 19.05 -9.53 -15.27
C LEU A 23 19.83 -8.31 -14.78
N ALA A 24 20.81 -8.53 -13.91
CA ALA A 24 21.77 -7.51 -13.51
C ALA A 24 23.20 -8.07 -13.57
N ALA A 25 24.06 -7.39 -14.32
CA ALA A 25 25.49 -7.57 -14.30
C ALA A 25 26.16 -6.65 -13.26
N ALA A 26 27.16 -7.15 -12.54
CA ALA A 26 27.94 -6.38 -11.59
C ALA A 26 29.34 -6.98 -11.38
N ASP A 27 30.37 -6.17 -11.15
CA ASP A 27 31.60 -6.63 -10.51
C ASP A 27 31.38 -6.75 -8.99
N ALA A 28 30.60 -7.74 -8.59
CA ALA A 28 30.20 -7.94 -7.19
C ALA A 28 31.38 -8.32 -6.28
N GLY A 29 32.45 -8.87 -6.85
CA GLY A 29 33.68 -9.25 -6.14
C GLY A 29 34.67 -8.11 -6.00
N ASN A 30 34.52 -7.03 -6.77
CA ASN A 30 35.52 -5.96 -6.94
C ASN A 30 36.87 -6.52 -7.42
N ASP A 31 36.84 -7.55 -8.25
CA ASP A 31 38.00 -8.28 -8.75
C ASP A 31 38.09 -8.24 -10.28
N GLY A 32 37.26 -7.41 -10.91
CA GLY A 32 37.18 -7.28 -12.36
C GLY A 32 36.36 -8.34 -13.05
N ARG A 33 35.72 -9.25 -12.30
CA ARG A 33 34.92 -10.35 -12.86
C ARG A 33 33.44 -10.02 -12.74
N THR A 34 32.87 -9.53 -13.83
CA THR A 34 31.43 -9.25 -13.90
C THR A 34 30.60 -10.52 -13.75
N VAL A 35 29.86 -10.63 -12.66
CA VAL A 35 28.85 -11.67 -12.44
C VAL A 35 27.51 -11.24 -13.01
N VAL A 36 26.69 -12.20 -13.41
CA VAL A 36 25.33 -11.96 -13.93
C VAL A 36 24.32 -12.62 -13.01
N ALA A 37 23.45 -11.83 -12.38
CA ALA A 37 22.32 -12.31 -11.61
C ALA A 37 21.05 -12.31 -12.46
N VAL A 38 20.33 -13.44 -12.49
CA VAL A 38 19.06 -13.60 -13.20
C VAL A 38 17.94 -13.80 -12.18
N ASN A 39 16.96 -12.90 -12.21
CA ASN A 39 15.74 -13.00 -11.42
C ASN A 39 14.76 -13.98 -12.10
N THR A 40 14.23 -14.94 -11.36
CA THR A 40 13.34 -16.00 -11.85
C THR A 40 11.96 -15.91 -11.19
N ILE A 41 10.88 -16.04 -11.96
CA ILE A 41 9.53 -16.08 -11.38
C ILE A 41 9.37 -17.35 -10.53
N GLY A 42 8.99 -17.16 -9.26
CA GLY A 42 8.64 -18.26 -8.34
C GLY A 42 9.81 -19.17 -7.94
N GLY A 43 11.04 -18.74 -8.17
CA GLY A 43 12.26 -19.52 -7.92
C GLY A 43 13.41 -18.69 -7.33
N ASN A 44 14.55 -19.34 -7.10
CA ASN A 44 15.76 -18.68 -6.57
C ASN A 44 16.48 -17.87 -7.66
N ILE A 45 17.10 -16.76 -7.28
CA ILE A 45 18.02 -16.02 -8.16
C ILE A 45 19.14 -16.95 -8.63
N ALA A 46 19.39 -16.96 -9.95
CA ALA A 46 20.52 -17.66 -10.53
C ALA A 46 21.71 -16.69 -10.69
N LEU A 47 22.87 -17.04 -10.13
CA LEU A 47 24.08 -16.23 -10.24
C LEU A 47 25.09 -16.94 -11.14
N LEU A 48 25.37 -16.34 -12.30
CA LEU A 48 26.36 -16.81 -13.26
C LEU A 48 27.68 -16.10 -12.99
N ARG A 49 28.73 -16.88 -12.70
CA ARG A 49 30.08 -16.38 -12.43
C ARG A 49 31.01 -16.75 -13.58
N PRO A 50 31.76 -15.80 -14.15
CA PRO A 50 32.70 -16.10 -15.22
C PRO A 50 33.86 -16.96 -14.69
N GLN A 51 34.26 -17.97 -15.47
CA GLN A 51 35.43 -18.82 -15.22
C GLN A 51 36.49 -18.56 -16.30
N GLY A 52 37.76 -18.76 -15.97
CA GLY A 52 38.88 -18.58 -16.90
C GLY A 52 39.73 -17.32 -16.64
N PRO A 53 40.74 -17.05 -17.50
CA PRO A 53 41.63 -15.90 -17.35
C PRO A 53 40.87 -14.58 -17.49
N SER A 54 41.28 -13.57 -16.74
CA SER A 54 40.79 -12.20 -16.84
C SER A 54 41.92 -11.30 -17.32
N GLY A 55 41.60 -10.31 -18.16
CA GLY A 55 42.51 -9.20 -18.44
C GLY A 55 42.49 -8.18 -17.30
N HIS A 56 43.28 -7.13 -17.47
CA HIS A 56 43.22 -5.94 -16.64
C HIS A 56 41.87 -5.24 -16.78
N TRP A 57 41.44 -4.58 -15.71
CA TRP A 57 40.13 -3.93 -15.64
C TRP A 57 40.19 -2.57 -14.97
N LEU A 58 39.13 -1.78 -15.10
CA LEU A 58 38.95 -0.53 -14.37
C LEU A 58 37.45 -0.30 -14.16
N ASP A 59 37.03 -0.17 -12.90
CA ASP A 59 35.70 0.35 -12.57
C ASP A 59 35.79 1.84 -12.31
N VAL A 60 34.89 2.62 -12.93
CA VAL A 60 34.76 4.05 -12.66
C VAL A 60 33.49 4.29 -11.85
N ALA A 61 33.67 4.69 -10.59
CA ALA A 61 32.58 5.06 -9.69
C ALA A 61 32.46 6.59 -9.62
N LEU A 62 31.27 7.14 -9.83
CA LEU A 62 31.02 8.56 -9.59
C LEU A 62 30.62 8.76 -8.12
N SER A 63 31.17 9.76 -7.44
CA SER A 63 30.85 10.03 -6.02
C SER A 63 29.38 10.42 -5.77
N ARG A 64 28.63 10.70 -6.85
CA ARG A 64 27.18 10.91 -6.86
C ARG A 64 26.60 10.18 -8.05
N PHE A 65 25.49 9.45 -7.83
CA PHE A 65 24.75 8.83 -8.93
C PHE A 65 24.29 9.91 -9.92
N SER A 66 24.79 9.84 -11.15
CA SER A 66 24.60 10.88 -12.17
C SER A 66 24.14 10.26 -13.49
N PRO A 67 22.86 9.84 -13.61
CA PRO A 67 22.32 9.27 -14.83
C PRO A 67 22.56 10.15 -16.06
N GLY A 68 22.95 9.54 -17.17
CA GLY A 68 23.31 10.24 -18.41
C GLY A 68 24.75 10.76 -18.47
N ALA A 69 25.53 10.66 -17.38
CA ALA A 69 26.96 10.93 -17.45
C ALA A 69 27.66 9.93 -18.38
N VAL A 70 28.52 10.41 -19.27
CA VAL A 70 29.27 9.60 -20.24
C VAL A 70 30.71 9.52 -19.80
N VAL A 71 31.22 8.30 -19.61
CA VAL A 71 32.62 8.04 -19.23
C VAL A 71 33.34 7.40 -20.40
N THR A 72 34.49 7.99 -20.77
CA THR A 72 35.37 7.51 -21.84
C THR A 72 36.74 7.19 -21.26
N VAL A 73 37.20 5.95 -21.43
CA VAL A 73 38.51 5.45 -21.03
C VAL A 73 39.38 5.32 -22.28
N ALA A 74 40.42 6.14 -22.38
CA ALA A 74 41.42 6.06 -23.44
C ALA A 74 42.63 5.24 -22.99
N LEU A 75 42.97 4.20 -23.73
CA LEU A 75 44.11 3.31 -23.48
C LEU A 75 45.41 3.88 -24.09
N PRO A 76 46.59 3.39 -23.64
CA PRO A 76 47.88 3.80 -24.19
C PRO A 76 48.04 3.50 -25.69
N ASP A 77 47.42 2.43 -26.17
CA ASP A 77 47.41 2.01 -27.57
C ASP A 77 46.46 2.84 -28.48
N GLY A 78 45.77 3.83 -27.91
CA GLY A 78 44.85 4.71 -28.63
C GLY A 78 43.39 4.25 -28.67
N ARG A 79 43.08 3.02 -28.24
CA ARG A 79 41.68 2.56 -28.13
C ARG A 79 40.90 3.41 -27.12
N GLN A 80 39.62 3.62 -27.39
CA GLN A 80 38.70 4.31 -26.49
C GLN A 80 37.50 3.42 -26.17
N LEU A 81 37.17 3.31 -24.88
CA LEU A 81 36.03 2.57 -24.38
C LEU A 81 35.05 3.55 -23.74
N THR A 82 33.79 3.54 -24.17
CA THR A 82 32.78 4.49 -23.68
C THR A 82 31.60 3.77 -23.05
N ARG A 83 31.14 4.29 -21.91
CA ARG A 83 29.94 3.82 -21.19
C ARG A 83 29.16 5.01 -20.63
N THR A 84 27.87 4.82 -20.43
CA THR A 84 26.96 5.85 -19.87
C THR A 84 26.35 5.34 -18.58
N VAL A 85 26.26 6.19 -17.57
CA VAL A 85 25.53 5.86 -16.33
C VAL A 85 24.03 5.79 -16.64
N GLN A 86 23.41 4.64 -16.45
CA GLN A 86 21.99 4.42 -16.72
C GLN A 86 21.15 4.50 -15.44
N ALA A 87 19.96 5.09 -15.54
CA ALA A 87 18.92 4.99 -14.50
C ALA A 87 18.00 3.82 -14.87
N GLY A 88 18.36 2.62 -14.40
CA GLY A 88 17.75 1.38 -14.86
C GLY A 88 18.35 0.90 -16.18
N SER A 89 18.74 -0.37 -16.21
CA SER A 89 19.48 -0.98 -17.34
C SER A 89 18.84 -2.27 -17.85
N SER A 90 17.85 -2.81 -17.15
CA SER A 90 17.20 -4.08 -17.46
C SER A 90 15.74 -4.10 -16.99
N TYR A 91 14.98 -5.13 -17.38
CA TYR A 91 13.58 -5.28 -16.98
C TYR A 91 13.50 -5.77 -15.52
N LEU A 92 12.73 -5.08 -14.67
CA LEU A 92 12.57 -5.39 -13.23
C LEU A 92 13.89 -5.59 -12.47
N SER A 93 14.97 -4.94 -12.91
CA SER A 93 16.32 -5.05 -12.35
C SER A 93 17.18 -3.86 -12.80
N SER A 94 18.26 -3.59 -12.07
CA SER A 94 19.24 -2.56 -12.45
C SER A 94 20.64 -3.09 -12.17
N GLU A 95 21.56 -2.80 -13.08
CA GLU A 95 22.98 -3.13 -12.97
C GLU A 95 23.68 -2.22 -11.94
N ASP A 96 24.90 -2.61 -11.59
CA ASP A 96 25.80 -1.81 -10.77
C ASP A 96 25.99 -0.40 -11.38
N PRO A 97 25.81 0.69 -10.61
CA PRO A 97 26.01 2.04 -11.13
C PRO A 97 27.48 2.38 -11.45
N ARG A 98 28.44 1.55 -11.02
CA ARG A 98 29.85 1.65 -11.43
C ARG A 98 30.01 1.20 -12.88
N LEU A 99 30.76 1.97 -13.65
CA LEU A 99 31.00 1.66 -15.05
C LEU A 99 32.23 0.77 -15.16
N HIS A 100 32.03 -0.48 -15.57
CA HIS A 100 33.08 -1.47 -15.75
C HIS A 100 33.74 -1.38 -17.14
N PHE A 101 35.07 -1.38 -17.18
CA PHE A 101 35.87 -1.39 -18.39
C PHE A 101 36.92 -2.50 -18.36
N GLY A 102 36.83 -3.45 -19.27
CA GLY A 102 37.92 -4.40 -19.53
C GLY A 102 39.03 -3.75 -20.38
N LEU A 103 40.25 -3.69 -19.86
CA LEU A 103 41.41 -3.06 -20.50
C LEU A 103 42.28 -4.07 -21.29
N GLY A 104 42.04 -5.37 -21.12
CA GLY A 104 42.81 -6.42 -21.79
C GLY A 104 44.22 -6.53 -21.20
N THR A 105 45.26 -6.31 -22.01
CA THR A 105 46.66 -6.37 -21.56
C THR A 105 47.19 -5.02 -21.06
N ALA A 106 46.41 -3.94 -21.15
CA ALA A 106 46.84 -2.62 -20.70
C ALA A 106 46.80 -2.50 -19.17
N THR A 107 47.94 -2.19 -18.55
CA THR A 107 48.10 -2.03 -17.09
C THR A 107 47.65 -0.67 -16.56
N ALA A 108 47.27 0.26 -17.44
CA ALA A 108 46.76 1.57 -17.08
C ALA A 108 45.92 2.18 -18.21
N ALA A 109 44.99 3.06 -17.84
CA ALA A 109 44.32 3.97 -18.76
C ALA A 109 45.10 5.29 -18.87
N ARG A 110 45.38 5.74 -20.10
CA ARG A 110 46.03 7.03 -20.38
C ARG A 110 45.18 8.20 -19.88
N ARG A 111 43.86 8.13 -20.10
CA ARG A 111 42.90 9.15 -19.67
C ARG A 111 41.53 8.55 -19.38
N VAL A 112 40.90 8.97 -18.29
CA VAL A 112 39.48 8.75 -18.00
C VAL A 112 38.78 10.10 -18.05
N SER A 113 37.84 10.27 -18.97
CA SER A 113 37.05 11.50 -19.13
C SER A 113 35.60 11.25 -18.73
N VAL A 114 35.03 12.08 -17.87
CA VAL A 114 33.63 12.04 -17.45
C VAL A 114 32.94 13.31 -17.91
N ARG A 115 32.01 13.18 -18.85
CA ARG A 115 31.12 14.27 -19.29
C ARG A 115 29.79 14.14 -18.57
N LEU A 116 29.50 15.07 -17.66
CA LEU A 116 28.25 15.10 -16.91
C LEU A 116 27.08 15.59 -17.77
N PRO A 117 25.81 15.29 -17.41
CA PRO A 117 24.64 15.83 -18.11
C PRO A 117 24.60 17.36 -18.17
N SER A 118 25.25 18.04 -17.21
CA SER A 118 25.39 19.50 -17.20
C SER A 118 26.35 20.04 -18.26
N GLY A 119 27.01 19.19 -19.04
CA GLY A 119 28.08 19.56 -19.98
C GLY A 119 29.47 19.71 -19.36
N ARG A 120 29.59 19.65 -18.03
CA ARG A 120 30.89 19.75 -17.35
C ARG A 120 31.70 18.48 -17.59
N GLU A 121 32.98 18.64 -17.91
CA GLU A 121 33.93 17.54 -18.08
C GLU A 121 34.89 17.44 -16.89
N LEU A 122 35.22 16.21 -16.51
CA LEU A 122 36.21 15.87 -15.49
C LEU A 122 37.21 14.89 -16.12
N HIS A 123 38.50 15.02 -15.80
CA HIS A 123 39.51 14.14 -16.36
C HIS A 123 40.46 13.62 -15.27
N LEU A 124 40.81 12.34 -15.38
CA LEU A 124 41.94 11.72 -14.71
C LEU A 124 42.93 11.24 -15.77
N THR A 125 44.23 11.24 -15.46
CA THR A 125 45.28 10.77 -16.36
C THR A 125 46.12 9.70 -15.68
N ASN A 126 46.70 8.79 -16.47
CA ASN A 126 47.58 7.71 -15.99
C ASN A 126 46.96 6.89 -14.84
N VAL A 127 45.71 6.44 -15.02
CA VAL A 127 44.98 5.68 -14.01
C VAL A 127 45.38 4.21 -14.09
N SER A 128 46.03 3.69 -13.06
CA SER A 128 46.39 2.27 -12.96
C SER A 128 45.17 1.37 -13.11
N ALA A 129 45.34 0.22 -13.77
CA ALA A 129 44.34 -0.83 -13.86
C ALA A 129 44.12 -1.55 -12.52
N ASP A 130 43.22 -2.53 -12.55
CA ASP A 130 42.88 -3.49 -11.50
C ASP A 130 42.35 -2.84 -10.22
N ARG A 131 41.49 -1.83 -10.41
CA ARG A 131 40.93 -1.06 -9.30
C ARG A 131 39.60 -0.43 -9.64
N ILE A 132 38.95 0.02 -8.58
CA ILE A 132 37.88 1.01 -8.65
C ILE A 132 38.49 2.39 -8.48
N VAL A 133 38.21 3.31 -9.41
CA VAL A 133 38.54 4.72 -9.29
C VAL A 133 37.28 5.53 -9.02
N THR A 134 37.30 6.32 -7.94
CA THR A 134 36.19 7.23 -7.63
C THR A 134 36.47 8.60 -8.23
N VAL A 135 35.60 9.05 -9.13
CA VAL A 135 35.62 10.41 -9.68
C VAL A 135 34.66 11.27 -8.84
N ALA A 136 35.21 12.27 -8.17
CA ALA A 136 34.42 13.22 -7.41
C ALA A 136 33.54 14.04 -8.35
N VAL A 137 32.23 13.95 -8.20
CA VAL A 137 31.25 14.81 -8.88
C VAL A 137 31.02 16.02 -7.97
N PRO A 138 31.48 17.23 -8.36
CA PRO A 138 31.21 18.42 -7.56
C PRO A 138 29.72 18.61 -7.40
N ALA A 139 29.30 19.10 -6.22
CA ALA A 139 27.92 19.51 -6.00
C ALA A 139 27.45 20.38 -7.18
N ALA A 140 26.21 20.18 -7.62
CA ALA A 140 25.60 21.17 -8.50
C ALA A 140 25.74 22.53 -7.81
N ALA A 141 26.22 23.55 -8.53
CA ALA A 141 26.06 24.91 -8.06
C ALA A 141 24.56 25.07 -7.74
N ALA A 142 24.25 25.62 -6.55
CA ALA A 142 22.87 26.00 -6.27
C ALA A 142 22.38 26.78 -7.50
N PRO A 143 21.25 26.40 -8.12
CA PRO A 143 20.76 27.17 -9.24
C PRO A 143 20.75 28.63 -8.82
N ALA A 144 21.25 29.53 -9.70
CA ALA A 144 21.05 30.97 -9.52
C ALA A 144 19.59 31.18 -9.13
N PRO A 145 19.27 32.05 -8.14
CA PRO A 145 17.91 32.18 -7.65
C PRO A 145 17.01 32.41 -8.86
N ALA A 146 16.23 31.39 -9.21
CA ALA A 146 15.21 31.54 -10.23
C ALA A 146 14.37 32.73 -9.78
N ALA A 147 14.04 33.63 -10.71
CA ALA A 147 13.12 34.73 -10.44
C ALA A 147 11.99 34.19 -9.56
N ALA A 148 11.75 34.84 -8.41
CA ALA A 148 10.93 34.29 -7.34
C ALA A 148 9.64 33.69 -7.92
N VAL A 149 9.57 32.36 -8.01
CA VAL A 149 8.42 31.68 -8.59
C VAL A 149 7.25 32.06 -7.69
N SER A 150 6.25 32.75 -8.24
CA SER A 150 5.07 33.09 -7.46
C SER A 150 4.31 31.81 -7.15
N TYR A 151 3.93 31.64 -5.88
CA TYR A 151 3.02 30.57 -5.48
C TYR A 151 1.56 30.87 -5.85
N ARG A 152 1.25 32.11 -6.27
CA ARG A 152 -0.07 32.50 -6.81
C ARG A 152 -0.04 32.54 -8.33
N THR A 153 -1.15 32.10 -8.93
CA THR A 153 -1.40 32.23 -10.37
C THR A 153 -1.80 33.67 -10.69
N SER A 154 -1.07 34.32 -11.60
CA SER A 154 -1.35 35.69 -12.04
C SER A 154 -2.74 35.80 -12.68
N GLY A 155 -3.48 36.87 -12.38
CA GLY A 155 -4.82 37.14 -12.94
C GLY A 155 -5.92 36.16 -12.51
N CYS A 156 -5.66 35.31 -11.51
CA CYS A 156 -6.64 34.35 -11.00
C CYS A 156 -7.38 34.91 -9.77
N THR A 157 -8.71 34.79 -9.79
CA THR A 157 -9.57 35.10 -8.65
C THR A 157 -10.26 33.82 -8.20
N SER A 158 -10.07 33.43 -6.95
CA SER A 158 -10.72 32.25 -6.38
C SER A 158 -12.20 32.53 -6.15
N THR A 159 -13.06 31.58 -6.50
CA THR A 159 -14.49 31.65 -6.14
C THR A 159 -14.65 31.43 -4.64
N PRO A 160 -15.41 32.28 -3.92
CA PRO A 160 -15.72 32.04 -2.52
C PRO A 160 -16.40 30.67 -2.34
N SER A 161 -15.95 29.91 -1.34
CA SER A 161 -16.57 28.64 -0.94
C SER A 161 -17.17 28.79 0.45
N HIS A 162 -18.30 28.12 0.69
CA HIS A 162 -18.85 27.95 2.04
C HIS A 162 -18.11 26.85 2.83
N GLU A 163 -17.35 26.01 2.15
CA GLU A 163 -16.50 24.99 2.77
C GLU A 163 -15.10 25.54 3.06
N SER A 164 -14.52 25.12 4.20
CA SER A 164 -13.12 25.43 4.50
C SER A 164 -12.18 24.70 3.54
N VAL A 165 -10.97 25.25 3.34
CA VAL A 165 -9.95 24.55 2.53
C VAL A 165 -9.58 23.16 3.09
N ALA A 166 -9.72 22.92 4.40
CA ALA A 166 -9.51 21.59 4.96
C ALA A 166 -10.52 20.59 4.41
N THR A 167 -11.80 20.97 4.34
CA THR A 167 -12.87 20.15 3.75
C THR A 167 -12.68 19.94 2.25
N LEU A 168 -12.26 20.98 1.52
CA LEU A 168 -11.93 20.86 0.09
C LEU A 168 -10.79 19.85 -0.17
N TRP A 169 -9.76 19.87 0.65
CA TRP A 169 -8.64 18.92 0.52
C TRP A 169 -8.98 17.52 1.01
N ASP A 170 -9.82 17.39 2.04
CA ASP A 170 -10.32 16.10 2.50
C ASP A 170 -11.17 15.41 1.42
N GLU A 171 -12.13 16.13 0.82
CA GLU A 171 -12.90 15.64 -0.34
C GLU A 171 -11.97 15.13 -1.45
N THR A 172 -11.01 15.97 -1.85
CA THR A 172 -10.04 15.61 -2.89
C THR A 172 -9.23 14.37 -2.52
N ALA A 173 -8.82 14.25 -1.26
CA ALA A 173 -8.06 13.11 -0.79
C ALA A 173 -8.88 11.82 -0.84
N THR A 174 -10.16 11.85 -0.44
CA THR A 174 -11.03 10.67 -0.56
C THR A 174 -11.21 10.23 -2.02
N GLU A 175 -11.30 11.18 -2.96
CA GLU A 175 -11.35 10.89 -4.39
C GLU A 175 -10.05 10.27 -4.92
N VAL A 176 -8.88 10.83 -4.56
CA VAL A 176 -7.57 10.26 -4.91
C VAL A 176 -7.42 8.84 -4.36
N LEU A 177 -7.81 8.62 -3.11
CA LEU A 177 -7.70 7.30 -2.47
C LEU A 177 -8.59 6.26 -3.14
N ARG A 178 -9.82 6.63 -3.54
CA ARG A 178 -10.71 5.75 -4.31
C ARG A 178 -10.15 5.45 -5.69
N LEU A 179 -9.63 6.46 -6.39
CA LEU A 179 -9.01 6.30 -7.72
C LEU A 179 -7.76 5.42 -7.70
N GLY A 180 -7.00 5.47 -6.62
CA GLY A 180 -5.81 4.65 -6.41
C GLY A 180 -6.09 3.26 -5.81
N GLU A 181 -7.36 2.89 -5.63
CA GLU A 181 -7.79 1.63 -5.01
C GLU A 181 -7.11 1.38 -3.65
N ALA A 182 -6.90 2.45 -2.87
CA ALA A 182 -6.24 2.34 -1.58
C ALA A 182 -7.05 1.44 -0.64
N SER A 183 -6.37 0.50 0.02
CA SER A 183 -6.97 -0.34 1.05
C SER A 183 -7.49 0.51 2.22
N GLU A 184 -8.47 -0.01 2.97
CA GLU A 184 -9.03 0.72 4.11
C GLU A 184 -7.96 1.17 5.14
N PRO A 185 -6.95 0.35 5.51
CA PRO A 185 -5.87 0.80 6.38
C PRO A 185 -5.06 1.98 5.81
N VAL A 186 -4.73 1.94 4.51
CA VAL A 186 -4.03 3.02 3.81
C VAL A 186 -4.88 4.28 3.79
N GLN A 187 -6.18 4.17 3.50
CA GLN A 187 -7.11 5.30 3.54
C GLN A 187 -7.12 5.98 4.91
N ALA A 188 -7.28 5.22 6.00
CA ALA A 188 -7.31 5.76 7.35
C ALA A 188 -6.01 6.49 7.71
N ARG A 189 -4.87 5.89 7.35
CA ARG A 189 -3.54 6.45 7.61
C ARG A 189 -3.28 7.73 6.82
N ASP A 190 -3.56 7.72 5.52
CA ASP A 190 -3.26 8.85 4.64
C ASP A 190 -4.17 10.05 4.94
N LEU A 191 -5.44 9.82 5.30
CA LEU A 191 -6.36 10.87 5.76
C LEU A 191 -5.93 11.47 7.11
N LEU A 192 -5.34 10.67 8.00
CA LEU A 192 -4.74 11.18 9.24
C LEU A 192 -3.48 12.01 8.96
N ALA A 193 -2.60 11.52 8.08
CA ALA A 193 -1.39 12.24 7.68
C ALA A 193 -1.74 13.60 7.05
N LEU A 194 -2.76 13.63 6.20
CA LEU A 194 -3.33 14.85 5.62
C LEU A 194 -3.80 15.82 6.70
N ALA A 195 -4.69 15.38 7.59
CA ALA A 195 -5.21 16.22 8.66
C ALA A 195 -4.08 16.79 9.55
N ARG A 196 -3.02 15.99 9.81
CA ARG A 196 -1.84 16.43 10.56
C ARG A 196 -1.00 17.45 9.80
N ALA A 197 -0.71 17.23 8.51
CA ALA A 197 0.04 18.16 7.68
C ALA A 197 -0.67 19.52 7.60
N MET A 198 -1.99 19.50 7.36
CA MET A 198 -2.80 20.70 7.32
C MET A 198 -2.84 21.41 8.69
N THR A 199 -3.01 20.67 9.79
CA THR A 199 -3.01 21.24 11.15
C THR A 199 -1.65 21.88 11.48
N ALA A 200 -0.55 21.24 11.10
CA ALA A 200 0.79 21.77 11.31
C ALA A 200 1.03 23.06 10.52
N ALA A 201 0.62 23.10 9.25
CA ALA A 201 0.70 24.31 8.42
C ALA A 201 -0.17 25.45 8.97
N TYR A 202 -1.38 25.13 9.43
CA TYR A 202 -2.26 26.10 10.10
C TYR A 202 -1.62 26.69 11.35
N ALA A 203 -1.09 25.84 12.24
CA ALA A 203 -0.45 26.29 13.47
C ALA A 203 0.82 27.14 13.22
N ALA A 204 1.60 26.80 12.20
CA ALA A 204 2.81 27.53 11.82
C ALA A 204 2.55 28.90 11.17
N THR A 205 1.29 29.25 10.91
CA THR A 205 0.83 30.56 10.38
C THR A 205 -0.06 31.30 11.39
N ALA A 206 0.06 30.96 12.68
CA ALA A 206 -0.62 31.66 13.76
C ALA A 206 -0.12 33.11 13.85
N GLY A 207 -1.05 34.07 13.81
CA GLY A 207 -0.76 35.51 13.80
C GLY A 207 -0.85 36.18 12.43
N ASP A 208 -0.86 35.43 11.33
CA ASP A 208 -1.01 35.98 9.97
C ASP A 208 -2.48 36.26 9.59
N PRO A 209 -2.75 37.21 8.65
CA PRO A 209 -4.08 37.50 8.13
C PRO A 209 -4.80 36.30 7.51
N SER A 210 -6.14 36.37 7.41
CA SER A 210 -6.95 35.40 6.68
C SER A 210 -6.48 35.26 5.21
N GLY A 211 -6.39 34.03 4.70
CA GLY A 211 -5.83 33.71 3.38
C GLY A 211 -4.37 33.23 3.37
N ALA A 212 -3.53 33.65 4.31
CA ALA A 212 -2.19 33.06 4.49
C ALA A 212 -2.30 31.61 5.01
N ARG A 213 -3.14 31.40 6.03
CA ARG A 213 -3.37 30.06 6.60
C ARG A 213 -3.87 29.06 5.58
N GLU A 214 -4.82 29.47 4.75
CA GLU A 214 -5.43 28.63 3.71
C GLU A 214 -4.41 28.23 2.63
N THR A 215 -3.52 29.16 2.28
CA THR A 215 -2.42 28.90 1.34
C THR A 215 -1.46 27.85 1.92
N ALA A 216 -1.00 28.02 3.16
CA ALA A 216 -0.08 27.06 3.79
C ALA A 216 -0.72 25.67 3.93
N VAL A 217 -1.98 25.61 4.38
CA VAL A 217 -2.78 24.37 4.46
C VAL A 217 -2.87 23.69 3.09
N SER A 218 -3.12 24.46 2.03
CA SER A 218 -3.27 23.92 0.68
C SER A 218 -1.98 23.37 0.10
N PHE A 219 -0.85 24.04 0.31
CA PHE A 219 0.45 23.51 -0.09
C PHE A 219 0.84 22.26 0.72
N ALA A 220 0.50 22.21 2.01
CA ALA A 220 0.72 21.02 2.83
C ALA A 220 -0.09 19.82 2.32
N ALA A 221 -1.38 20.01 2.06
CA ALA A 221 -2.25 18.99 1.51
C ALA A 221 -1.78 18.52 0.12
N TYR A 222 -1.58 19.47 -0.81
CA TYR A 222 -1.18 19.16 -2.18
C TYR A 222 0.12 18.36 -2.24
N ARG A 223 1.17 18.79 -1.54
CA ARG A 223 2.48 18.11 -1.58
C ARG A 223 2.43 16.72 -0.99
N LEU A 224 1.72 16.54 0.13
CA LEU A 224 1.56 15.23 0.73
C LEU A 224 0.77 14.31 -0.21
N LEU A 225 -0.37 14.77 -0.75
CA LEU A 225 -1.21 13.93 -1.59
C LEU A 225 -0.56 13.59 -2.94
N VAL A 226 0.22 14.49 -3.54
CA VAL A 226 1.03 14.18 -4.73
C VAL A 226 2.05 13.08 -4.43
N TRP A 227 2.71 13.14 -3.27
CA TRP A 227 3.60 12.06 -2.83
C TRP A 227 2.86 10.74 -2.66
N ARG A 228 1.72 10.72 -1.97
CA ARG A 228 0.93 9.49 -1.76
C ARG A 228 0.40 8.90 -3.05
N ALA A 229 -0.14 9.74 -3.93
CA ALA A 229 -0.61 9.34 -5.25
C ALA A 229 0.52 8.77 -6.13
N SER A 230 1.77 9.16 -5.91
CA SER A 230 2.93 8.61 -6.63
C SER A 230 3.19 7.13 -6.38
N LEU A 231 2.61 6.58 -5.30
CA LEU A 231 2.72 5.17 -4.94
C LEU A 231 1.56 4.31 -5.46
N GLY A 232 0.51 4.94 -6.01
CA GLY A 232 -0.70 4.28 -6.50
C GLY A 232 -0.67 3.93 -7.99
N THR A 233 -1.68 3.18 -8.44
CA THR A 233 -1.77 2.65 -9.82
C THR A 233 -2.31 3.66 -10.84
N ASN A 234 -3.01 4.72 -10.40
CA ASN A 234 -3.68 5.70 -11.27
C ASN A 234 -3.10 7.12 -11.16
N LEU A 235 -1.79 7.22 -11.35
CA LEU A 235 -1.00 8.45 -11.13
C LEU A 235 -1.53 9.67 -11.90
N SER A 236 -1.81 9.49 -13.19
CA SER A 236 -2.17 10.60 -14.08
C SER A 236 -3.51 11.23 -13.68
N ALA A 237 -4.52 10.41 -13.36
CA ALA A 237 -5.81 10.90 -12.91
C ALA A 237 -5.69 11.60 -11.55
N ALA A 238 -4.97 10.99 -10.60
CA ALA A 238 -4.74 11.58 -9.28
C ALA A 238 -4.02 12.93 -9.37
N PHE A 239 -2.96 13.03 -10.17
CA PHE A 239 -2.22 14.29 -10.35
C PHE A 239 -3.05 15.36 -11.04
N THR A 240 -3.92 14.96 -11.97
CA THR A 240 -4.86 15.88 -12.63
C THR A 240 -5.85 16.44 -11.62
N LEU A 241 -6.45 15.57 -10.78
CA LEU A 241 -7.38 15.97 -9.74
C LEU A 241 -6.74 16.94 -8.74
N LEU A 242 -5.58 16.57 -8.21
CA LEU A 242 -4.82 17.38 -7.24
C LEU A 242 -4.39 18.71 -7.84
N GLY A 243 -3.90 18.71 -9.08
CA GLY A 243 -3.51 19.91 -9.80
C GLY A 243 -4.70 20.84 -10.07
N ASN A 244 -5.87 20.28 -10.42
CA ASN A 244 -7.10 21.04 -10.60
C ASN A 244 -7.56 21.68 -9.29
N ARG A 245 -7.55 20.94 -8.17
CA ARG A 245 -7.89 21.48 -6.84
C ARG A 245 -6.96 22.62 -6.43
N LEU A 246 -5.65 22.48 -6.62
CA LEU A 246 -4.72 23.55 -6.27
C LEU A 246 -4.95 24.80 -7.15
N ARG A 247 -5.16 24.60 -8.45
CA ARG A 247 -5.40 25.70 -9.40
C ARG A 247 -6.73 26.41 -9.16
N SER A 248 -7.78 25.72 -8.70
CA SER A 248 -9.05 26.36 -8.35
C SER A 248 -8.93 27.32 -7.17
N LEU A 249 -7.90 27.15 -6.34
CA LEU A 249 -7.54 28.05 -5.24
C LEU A 249 -6.59 29.18 -5.70
N CYS A 250 -6.35 29.33 -7.00
CA CYS A 250 -5.40 30.27 -7.58
C CYS A 250 -3.95 30.08 -7.13
N LEU A 251 -3.58 28.84 -6.77
CA LEU A 251 -2.24 28.47 -6.35
C LEU A 251 -1.50 27.71 -7.46
N SER A 252 -0.19 27.91 -7.54
CA SER A 252 0.65 27.37 -8.60
C SER A 252 1.35 26.08 -8.15
N PRO A 253 1.17 24.94 -8.85
CA PRO A 253 1.85 23.69 -8.50
C PRO A 253 3.37 23.75 -8.72
N SER A 254 3.85 24.73 -9.49
CA SER A 254 5.27 24.96 -9.76
C SER A 254 6.06 25.43 -8.54
N PHE A 255 5.41 25.99 -7.51
CA PHE A 255 6.09 26.45 -6.31
C PHE A 255 6.44 25.30 -5.36
N THR A 256 7.68 24.81 -5.42
CA THR A 256 8.17 23.64 -4.67
C THR A 256 9.09 23.96 -3.50
N SER A 257 9.45 25.25 -3.30
CA SER A 257 10.43 25.63 -2.28
C SER A 257 10.00 25.21 -0.87
N VAL A 258 10.94 24.66 -0.11
CA VAL A 258 10.81 24.39 1.34
C VAL A 258 11.61 25.39 2.18
N THR A 259 12.31 26.32 1.54
CA THR A 259 13.18 27.33 2.18
C THR A 259 12.56 28.71 2.14
N GLY A 260 12.94 29.56 3.10
CA GLY A 260 12.45 30.93 3.24
C GLY A 260 11.07 31.04 3.89
N ASP A 261 10.57 32.29 3.92
CA ASP A 261 9.41 32.70 4.72
C ASP A 261 8.11 32.77 3.92
N ALA A 262 8.14 32.37 2.65
CA ALA A 262 6.94 32.27 1.84
C ALA A 262 5.93 31.31 2.51
N VAL A 263 4.68 31.73 2.61
CA VAL A 263 3.59 30.96 3.23
C VAL A 263 3.43 29.57 2.58
N ALA A 264 3.59 29.48 1.25
CA ALA A 264 3.59 28.21 0.54
C ALA A 264 4.77 27.30 0.94
N ALA A 265 5.93 27.87 1.30
CA ALA A 265 7.08 27.10 1.79
C ALA A 265 6.83 26.52 3.19
N ILE A 266 6.08 27.22 4.06
CA ILE A 266 5.61 26.68 5.34
C ILE A 266 4.76 25.43 5.09
N GLY A 267 3.81 25.50 4.16
CA GLY A 267 2.98 24.34 3.76
C GLY A 267 3.82 23.18 3.22
N ASN A 268 4.74 23.46 2.29
CA ASN A 268 5.64 22.45 1.74
C ASN A 268 6.50 21.77 2.84
N ARG A 269 6.97 22.51 3.86
CA ARG A 269 7.69 21.94 5.01
C ARG A 269 6.82 21.02 5.86
N ALA A 270 5.57 21.41 6.12
CA ALA A 270 4.63 20.56 6.85
C ALA A 270 4.38 19.23 6.13
N ALA A 271 4.20 19.25 4.81
CA ALA A 271 4.11 18.04 3.99
C ALA A 271 5.38 17.20 4.05
N ALA A 272 6.56 17.82 3.89
CA ALA A 272 7.84 17.11 3.95
C ALA A 272 8.05 16.39 5.28
N SER A 273 7.62 16.99 6.40
CA SER A 273 7.67 16.38 7.72
C SER A 273 6.78 15.14 7.82
N GLU A 274 5.55 15.18 7.31
CA GLU A 274 4.66 14.01 7.32
C GLU A 274 5.09 12.92 6.33
N ILE A 275 5.66 13.27 5.18
CA ILE A 275 6.29 12.33 4.25
C ILE A 275 7.45 11.59 4.93
N ALA A 276 8.35 12.32 5.60
CA ALA A 276 9.47 11.73 6.32
C ALA A 276 9.01 10.82 7.48
N ALA A 277 7.91 11.19 8.16
CA ALA A 277 7.31 10.37 9.20
C ALA A 277 6.74 9.06 8.66
N GLY A 278 6.15 9.08 7.46
CA GLY A 278 5.55 7.91 6.83
C GLY A 278 6.55 6.81 6.48
N ALA A 279 7.79 7.18 6.14
CA ALA A 279 8.86 6.22 5.86
C ALA A 279 9.28 5.36 7.07
N ARG A 280 8.87 5.73 8.30
CA ARG A 280 9.33 5.10 9.56
C ARG A 280 8.21 4.73 10.50
N ASP A 281 6.96 4.73 10.05
CA ASP A 281 5.80 4.51 10.90
C ASP A 281 5.33 3.06 10.98
N GLY A 282 6.03 2.12 10.34
CA GLY A 282 5.67 0.70 10.31
C GLY A 282 4.71 0.29 9.20
N SER A 283 4.29 1.23 8.34
CA SER A 283 3.38 0.92 7.21
C SER A 283 4.05 0.21 6.05
N HIS A 284 5.39 0.24 5.96
CA HIS A 284 6.15 -0.16 4.77
C HIS A 284 5.79 0.66 3.51
N GLU A 285 5.50 1.96 3.66
CA GLU A 285 5.20 2.86 2.53
C GLU A 285 6.23 2.77 1.39
N ALA A 286 7.53 2.68 1.71
CA ALA A 286 8.60 2.55 0.72
C ALA A 286 8.61 1.22 -0.05
N LEU A 287 7.89 0.21 0.44
CA LEU A 287 7.66 -1.08 -0.21
C LEU A 287 6.24 -1.17 -0.79
N HIS A 288 5.57 -0.03 -1.02
CA HIS A 288 4.17 0.03 -1.44
C HIS A 288 3.26 -0.82 -0.53
N TYR A 289 3.48 -0.73 0.78
CA TYR A 289 2.72 -1.45 1.81
C TYR A 289 2.84 -2.98 1.75
N ALA A 290 3.76 -3.51 0.96
CA ALA A 290 3.99 -4.95 0.90
C ALA A 290 4.56 -5.50 2.23
N ASP A 291 4.09 -6.70 2.61
CA ASP A 291 4.68 -7.49 3.69
C ASP A 291 4.87 -8.94 3.23
N THR A 292 6.13 -9.36 3.17
CA THR A 292 6.55 -10.70 2.76
C THR A 292 6.70 -11.66 3.93
N SER A 293 6.50 -11.20 5.17
CA SER A 293 6.67 -12.02 6.38
C SER A 293 5.43 -12.85 6.75
N TYR A 294 4.29 -12.60 6.11
CA TYR A 294 3.06 -13.34 6.36
C TYR A 294 2.91 -14.53 5.41
N ALA A 295 2.63 -15.70 5.97
CA ALA A 295 2.22 -16.89 5.23
C ALA A 295 0.89 -17.43 5.79
N PRO A 296 -0.13 -17.68 4.95
CA PRO A 296 -1.38 -18.28 5.41
C PRO A 296 -1.17 -19.74 5.81
N VAL A 297 -1.88 -20.20 6.84
CA VAL A 297 -1.89 -21.61 7.26
C VAL A 297 -2.50 -22.51 6.18
N ASN A 298 -3.54 -22.04 5.49
CA ASN A 298 -4.24 -22.80 4.48
C ASN A 298 -3.82 -22.41 3.06
N ALA A 299 -3.78 -23.42 2.18
CA ALA A 299 -3.67 -23.20 0.75
C ALA A 299 -4.96 -22.54 0.18
N PRO A 300 -4.86 -21.79 -0.94
CA PRO A 300 -6.01 -21.08 -1.47
C PRO A 300 -7.20 -21.98 -1.83
N LEU A 301 -8.42 -21.52 -1.52
CA LEU A 301 -9.66 -22.13 -1.99
C LEU A 301 -9.94 -21.68 -3.43
N VAL A 302 -9.97 -22.62 -4.37
CA VAL A 302 -10.45 -22.34 -5.74
C VAL A 302 -11.97 -22.23 -5.71
N VAL A 303 -12.49 -20.99 -5.73
CA VAL A 303 -13.90 -20.69 -5.45
C VAL A 303 -14.86 -21.43 -6.40
N ALA A 304 -14.44 -21.62 -7.66
CA ALA A 304 -15.19 -22.32 -8.70
C ALA A 304 -15.36 -23.83 -8.46
N ARG A 305 -14.57 -24.45 -7.56
CA ARG A 305 -14.65 -25.88 -7.26
C ARG A 305 -15.65 -26.15 -6.14
N GLN A 306 -16.40 -27.24 -6.27
CA GLN A 306 -17.43 -27.68 -5.32
C GLN A 306 -16.84 -28.61 -4.24
N VAL A 307 -15.78 -28.17 -3.57
CA VAL A 307 -15.07 -28.94 -2.54
C VAL A 307 -14.56 -28.01 -1.44
N SER A 308 -14.34 -28.57 -0.26
CA SER A 308 -13.50 -27.92 0.76
C SER A 308 -12.07 -28.44 0.63
N THR A 309 -11.11 -27.53 0.54
CA THR A 309 -9.66 -27.84 0.52
C THR A 309 -8.94 -27.30 1.75
N VAL A 310 -9.69 -26.86 2.76
CA VAL A 310 -9.12 -26.27 3.97
C VAL A 310 -8.40 -27.34 4.78
N HIS A 311 -7.16 -27.07 5.18
CA HIS A 311 -6.38 -27.98 6.01
C HIS A 311 -6.75 -27.80 7.48
N ASP A 312 -6.77 -26.56 7.96
CA ASP A 312 -7.24 -26.20 9.29
C ASP A 312 -8.39 -25.18 9.17
N PRO A 313 -9.64 -25.59 9.40
CA PRO A 313 -10.81 -24.74 9.21
C PRO A 313 -10.91 -23.59 10.21
N THR A 314 -10.09 -23.60 11.27
CA THR A 314 -10.04 -22.51 12.25
C THR A 314 -9.23 -21.33 11.71
N PHE A 315 -8.37 -21.51 10.70
CA PHE A 315 -7.52 -20.45 10.15
C PHE A 315 -8.04 -19.90 8.83
N TRP A 316 -7.65 -18.67 8.52
CA TRP A 316 -7.95 -18.01 7.26
C TRP A 316 -7.43 -18.82 6.08
N GLN A 317 -8.25 -18.85 5.04
CA GLN A 317 -7.94 -19.48 3.78
C GLN A 317 -8.04 -18.43 2.68
N PRO A 318 -6.94 -18.12 1.97
CA PRO A 318 -7.00 -17.22 0.82
C PRO A 318 -7.95 -17.75 -0.24
N LEU A 319 -8.60 -16.88 -1.00
CA LEU A 319 -9.42 -17.28 -2.13
C LEU A 319 -8.63 -17.16 -3.43
N ALA A 320 -8.77 -18.17 -4.30
CA ALA A 320 -8.35 -18.11 -5.69
C ALA A 320 -9.60 -17.89 -6.55
N VAL A 321 -9.77 -16.65 -7.03
CA VAL A 321 -10.92 -16.22 -7.82
C VAL A 321 -10.51 -16.18 -9.29
N GLU A 322 -11.15 -16.97 -10.14
CA GLU A 322 -10.94 -16.91 -11.59
C GLU A 322 -11.38 -15.54 -12.11
N GLN A 323 -10.50 -14.84 -12.83
CA GLN A 323 -10.87 -13.62 -13.51
C GLN A 323 -11.63 -13.94 -14.79
N GLN A 324 -12.59 -13.09 -15.14
CA GLN A 324 -13.26 -13.18 -16.43
C GLN A 324 -12.23 -12.87 -17.52
N PRO A 325 -11.97 -13.80 -18.46
CA PRO A 325 -10.94 -13.56 -19.46
C PRO A 325 -11.35 -12.42 -20.40
N PRO A 326 -10.40 -11.56 -20.83
CA PRO A 326 -10.63 -10.61 -21.90
C PRO A 326 -11.15 -11.31 -23.17
N VAL A 327 -11.90 -10.60 -24.01
CA VAL A 327 -12.39 -11.13 -25.29
C VAL A 327 -11.22 -11.65 -26.12
N GLY A 328 -11.24 -12.94 -26.48
CA GLY A 328 -10.18 -13.61 -27.24
C GLY A 328 -9.15 -14.37 -26.40
N VAL A 329 -9.24 -14.33 -25.07
CA VAL A 329 -8.40 -15.14 -24.16
C VAL A 329 -9.23 -16.30 -23.60
N THR A 330 -8.69 -17.52 -23.58
CA THR A 330 -9.43 -18.72 -23.17
C THR A 330 -9.40 -18.97 -21.66
N SER A 331 -8.43 -18.40 -20.94
CA SER A 331 -8.35 -18.44 -19.47
C SER A 331 -7.41 -17.37 -18.95
N VAL A 332 -7.72 -16.82 -17.77
CA VAL A 332 -6.79 -16.00 -16.99
C VAL A 332 -6.49 -16.76 -15.70
N PRO A 333 -5.23 -16.84 -15.26
CA PRO A 333 -4.90 -17.43 -13.97
C PRO A 333 -5.72 -16.79 -12.85
N ALA A 334 -6.24 -17.61 -11.94
CA ALA A 334 -6.99 -17.08 -10.79
C ALA A 334 -6.13 -16.09 -9.99
N THR A 335 -6.73 -14.97 -9.60
CA THR A 335 -6.10 -14.06 -8.64
C THR A 335 -6.19 -14.71 -7.27
N VAL A 336 -5.02 -15.01 -6.70
CA VAL A 336 -4.91 -15.56 -5.34
C VAL A 336 -4.82 -14.39 -4.37
N GLN A 337 -5.74 -14.34 -3.42
CA GLN A 337 -5.70 -13.36 -2.35
C GLN A 337 -4.40 -13.52 -1.54
N THR A 338 -3.82 -12.39 -1.16
CA THR A 338 -2.80 -12.31 -0.12
C THR A 338 -3.36 -11.45 1.00
N PHE A 339 -2.87 -11.59 2.24
CA PHE A 339 -3.35 -10.75 3.33
C PHE A 339 -2.86 -9.32 3.10
N VAL A 340 -3.76 -8.48 2.59
CA VAL A 340 -3.53 -7.05 2.34
C VAL A 340 -3.09 -6.38 3.63
N ASP A 341 -1.96 -5.67 3.55
CA ASP A 341 -1.39 -4.88 4.63
C ASP A 341 -1.14 -5.67 5.92
N SER A 342 -0.74 -6.94 5.85
CA SER A 342 -0.64 -7.80 7.04
C SER A 342 0.24 -7.22 8.18
N GLN A 343 1.18 -6.32 7.91
CA GLN A 343 1.98 -5.57 8.88
C GLN A 343 1.21 -4.52 9.69
N TRP A 344 0.01 -4.12 9.28
CA TRP A 344 -0.61 -2.86 9.73
C TRP A 344 -0.80 -2.73 11.23
N GLY A 345 -0.90 -3.85 11.95
CA GLY A 345 -0.96 -3.85 13.43
C GLY A 345 0.26 -3.26 14.14
N GLN A 346 1.36 -3.05 13.40
CA GLN A 346 2.62 -2.43 13.83
C GLN A 346 2.72 -0.94 13.47
N VAL A 347 1.76 -0.40 12.70
CA VAL A 347 1.76 1.01 12.34
C VAL A 347 1.62 1.89 13.59
N ARG A 348 2.31 3.04 13.59
CA ARG A 348 2.29 3.99 14.70
C ARG A 348 0.87 4.51 14.94
N THR A 349 0.41 4.37 16.18
CA THR A 349 -0.91 4.82 16.62
C THR A 349 -0.99 6.34 16.75
N PHE A 350 -2.17 6.89 16.54
CA PHE A 350 -2.54 8.27 16.83
C PHE A 350 -2.58 8.51 18.34
N ALA A 351 -3.34 7.74 19.10
CA ALA A 351 -3.44 7.88 20.55
C ALA A 351 -2.48 6.91 21.27
N PRO A 352 -1.60 7.37 22.19
CA PRO A 352 -0.65 6.50 22.88
C PRO A 352 -1.31 5.34 23.67
N GLY A 353 -2.54 5.55 24.16
CA GLY A 353 -3.29 4.53 24.88
C GLY A 353 -3.77 3.37 24.01
N THR A 354 -3.77 3.52 22.68
CA THR A 354 -4.29 2.51 21.74
C THR A 354 -3.53 1.19 21.85
N ALA A 355 -2.21 1.25 22.06
CA ALA A 355 -1.39 0.04 22.23
C ALA A 355 -1.79 -0.85 23.42
N ARG A 356 -2.52 -0.30 24.41
CA ARG A 356 -2.96 -0.99 25.63
C ARG A 356 -4.39 -1.51 25.55
N VAL A 357 -5.11 -1.24 24.46
CA VAL A 357 -6.48 -1.73 24.28
C VAL A 357 -6.44 -3.25 24.17
N ARG A 358 -7.07 -3.94 25.13
CA ARG A 358 -7.21 -5.39 25.08
C ARG A 358 -8.28 -5.77 24.06
N VAL A 359 -7.92 -6.65 23.15
CA VAL A 359 -8.84 -7.28 22.21
C VAL A 359 -9.22 -8.68 22.70
N PRO A 360 -10.44 -9.16 22.43
CA PRO A 360 -10.89 -10.48 22.88
C PRO A 360 -10.09 -11.61 22.22
N GLU A 361 -10.04 -12.77 22.87
CA GLU A 361 -9.43 -13.99 22.32
C GLU A 361 -10.25 -14.56 21.15
N ARG A 362 -9.57 -15.39 20.35
CA ARG A 362 -10.07 -16.02 19.12
C ARG A 362 -11.40 -16.77 19.37
N PRO A 363 -12.51 -16.35 18.75
CA PRO A 363 -13.83 -16.91 19.04
C PRO A 363 -14.16 -18.23 18.33
N LEU A 364 -13.35 -18.68 17.37
CA LEU A 364 -13.60 -19.82 16.48
C LEU A 364 -12.37 -20.73 16.37
N ASP A 365 -12.06 -21.46 17.45
CA ASP A 365 -10.85 -22.26 17.63
C ASP A 365 -11.08 -23.78 17.62
N ASP A 366 -12.32 -24.24 17.75
CA ASP A 366 -12.69 -25.66 17.65
C ASP A 366 -13.83 -25.88 16.62
N PRO A 367 -13.56 -26.55 15.47
CA PRO A 367 -14.57 -26.82 14.46
C PRO A 367 -15.67 -27.80 14.90
N ALA A 368 -15.42 -28.61 15.94
CA ALA A 368 -16.43 -29.51 16.50
C ALA A 368 -17.43 -28.79 17.43
N SER A 369 -17.04 -27.62 17.96
CA SER A 369 -17.81 -26.87 18.94
C SER A 369 -19.18 -26.40 18.43
N ALA A 370 -20.13 -26.26 19.35
CA ALA A 370 -21.44 -25.69 19.05
C ALA A 370 -21.33 -24.21 18.61
N ALA A 371 -20.37 -23.46 19.17
CA ALA A 371 -20.12 -22.07 18.81
C ALA A 371 -19.73 -21.91 17.34
N TYR A 372 -18.84 -22.78 16.86
CA TYR A 372 -18.38 -22.78 15.47
C TYR A 372 -19.52 -23.05 14.47
N LYS A 373 -20.34 -24.05 14.76
CA LYS A 373 -21.52 -24.39 13.94
C LYS A 373 -22.59 -23.30 14.01
N ALA A 374 -22.81 -22.70 15.18
CA ALA A 374 -23.75 -21.60 15.35
C ALA A 374 -23.32 -20.35 14.57
N ALA A 375 -22.02 -20.06 14.49
CA ALA A 375 -21.49 -18.94 13.70
C ALA A 375 -21.79 -19.12 12.20
N ALA A 376 -21.60 -20.32 11.66
CA ALA A 376 -21.95 -20.64 10.28
C ALA A 376 -23.46 -20.46 10.01
N LEU A 377 -24.31 -21.00 10.90
CA LEU A 377 -25.77 -20.86 10.78
C LEU A 377 -26.24 -19.41 10.90
N ALA A 378 -25.56 -18.57 11.69
CA ALA A 378 -25.86 -17.15 11.80
C ALA A 378 -25.65 -16.42 10.46
N VAL A 379 -24.56 -16.73 9.76
CA VAL A 379 -24.27 -16.17 8.43
C VAL A 379 -25.25 -16.71 7.37
N ILE A 380 -25.55 -18.01 7.39
CA ILE A 380 -26.57 -18.59 6.49
C ILE A 380 -27.93 -17.92 6.74
N ARG A 381 -28.32 -17.69 8.00
CA ARG A 381 -29.56 -16.98 8.33
C ARG A 381 -29.56 -15.55 7.81
N ALA A 382 -28.45 -14.82 7.98
CA ALA A 382 -28.32 -13.44 7.52
C ALA A 382 -28.38 -13.31 5.99
N THR A 383 -27.90 -14.33 5.27
CA THR A 383 -27.86 -14.36 3.79
C THR A 383 -29.04 -15.13 3.15
N ALA A 384 -29.90 -15.75 3.96
CA ALA A 384 -31.05 -16.53 3.50
C ALA A 384 -32.13 -15.68 2.82
N GLY A 385 -32.27 -14.41 3.25
CA GLY A 385 -33.32 -13.47 2.87
C GLY A 385 -32.96 -12.55 1.70
N GLY A 386 -33.34 -11.27 1.78
CA GLY A 386 -33.09 -10.27 0.73
C GLY A 386 -31.62 -9.86 0.59
N ARG A 387 -31.31 -9.15 -0.49
CA ARG A 387 -29.96 -8.67 -0.79
C ARG A 387 -29.52 -7.61 0.23
N ALA A 388 -28.29 -7.72 0.75
CA ALA A 388 -27.72 -6.74 1.66
C ALA A 388 -27.63 -5.34 1.03
N ALA A 389 -27.87 -4.30 1.82
CA ALA A 389 -27.63 -2.92 1.41
C ALA A 389 -26.12 -2.71 1.22
N ARG A 390 -25.73 -2.07 0.11
CA ARG A 390 -24.34 -1.62 -0.09
C ARG A 390 -24.17 -0.27 0.60
N ILE A 391 -23.39 -0.27 1.68
CA ILE A 391 -23.03 0.92 2.45
C ILE A 391 -21.52 1.06 2.33
N ASP A 392 -21.04 2.24 1.95
CA ASP A 392 -19.61 2.54 2.05
C ASP A 392 -19.22 2.65 3.53
N THR A 393 -18.48 1.66 3.99
CA THR A 393 -18.01 1.53 5.37
C THR A 393 -16.55 1.96 5.55
N SER A 394 -15.90 2.37 4.46
CA SER A 394 -14.48 2.72 4.43
C SER A 394 -14.20 4.03 5.19
N PRO A 395 -12.92 4.29 5.55
CA PRO A 395 -12.52 5.59 6.10
C PRO A 395 -12.87 6.76 5.18
N ALA A 396 -12.75 6.62 3.86
CA ALA A 396 -13.19 7.63 2.91
C ALA A 396 -14.70 7.89 3.01
N GLY A 397 -15.51 6.83 3.06
CA GLY A 397 -16.97 6.94 3.23
C GLY A 397 -17.39 7.61 4.54
N TRP A 398 -16.62 7.45 5.63
CA TRP A 398 -16.86 8.17 6.89
C TRP A 398 -16.41 9.63 6.85
N ASN A 399 -15.42 9.98 6.02
CA ASN A 399 -15.04 11.36 5.77
C ASN A 399 -16.09 12.10 4.93
N ASP A 400 -16.79 11.43 3.99
CA ASP A 400 -17.95 12.01 3.32
C ASP A 400 -19.04 12.46 4.32
N VAL A 401 -19.27 11.65 5.37
CA VAL A 401 -20.23 11.97 6.44
C VAL A 401 -19.72 13.14 7.28
N ALA A 402 -18.41 13.23 7.51
CA ALA A 402 -17.78 14.33 8.24
C ALA A 402 -17.90 15.65 7.48
N ARG A 403 -17.63 15.64 6.17
CA ARG A 403 -17.81 16.78 5.27
C ARG A 403 -19.23 17.35 5.33
N ALA A 404 -20.24 16.51 5.29
CA ALA A 404 -21.64 16.93 5.40
C ALA A 404 -22.01 17.58 6.76
N ARG A 405 -21.06 17.62 7.70
CA ARG A 405 -21.19 18.20 9.05
C ARG A 405 -20.09 19.22 9.36
N ALA A 406 -19.18 19.48 8.42
CA ALA A 406 -18.17 20.51 8.53
C ALA A 406 -18.86 21.87 8.74
N SER A 407 -18.25 22.74 9.54
CA SER A 407 -18.83 24.05 9.87
C SER A 407 -18.44 25.13 8.87
N GLY A 408 -17.44 24.87 8.02
CA GLY A 408 -16.81 25.87 7.15
C GLY A 408 -15.75 26.71 7.88
N ASP A 409 -15.64 26.59 9.21
CA ASP A 409 -14.54 27.20 9.96
C ASP A 409 -13.29 26.32 9.86
N LEU A 410 -12.20 26.88 9.34
CA LEU A 410 -10.97 26.13 9.09
C LEU A 410 -10.40 25.47 10.35
N ALA A 411 -10.43 26.13 11.51
CA ALA A 411 -9.87 25.56 12.74
C ALA A 411 -10.74 24.40 13.26
N ALA A 412 -12.06 24.58 13.26
CA ALA A 412 -13.02 23.56 13.66
C ALA A 412 -12.98 22.34 12.73
N ASP A 413 -12.91 22.55 11.42
CA ASP A 413 -12.85 21.47 10.42
C ASP A 413 -11.51 20.71 10.51
N LEU A 414 -10.37 21.40 10.72
CA LEU A 414 -9.09 20.72 10.97
C LEU A 414 -9.15 19.83 12.22
N ARG A 415 -9.79 20.31 13.28
CA ARG A 415 -10.02 19.53 14.50
C ARG A 415 -10.93 18.32 14.24
N LEU A 416 -11.99 18.49 13.44
CA LEU A 416 -12.90 17.43 13.04
C LEU A 416 -12.16 16.29 12.34
N TYR A 417 -11.46 16.59 11.23
CA TYR A 417 -10.76 15.57 10.45
C TYR A 417 -9.60 14.95 11.22
N ARG A 418 -8.84 15.71 12.01
CA ARG A 418 -7.73 15.16 12.81
C ARG A 418 -8.20 14.13 13.83
N LEU A 419 -9.29 14.40 14.54
CA LEU A 419 -9.81 13.50 15.57
C LEU A 419 -10.54 12.30 14.95
N LEU A 420 -11.31 12.51 13.88
CA LEU A 420 -11.95 11.43 13.15
C LEU A 420 -10.92 10.46 12.56
N ASN A 421 -9.99 10.98 11.77
CA ASN A 421 -8.99 10.18 11.08
C ASN A 421 -7.98 9.57 12.06
N GLY A 422 -7.75 10.21 13.21
CA GLY A 422 -7.01 9.63 14.32
C GLY A 422 -7.68 8.38 14.88
N ALA A 423 -8.99 8.43 15.12
CA ALA A 423 -9.76 7.27 15.59
C ALA A 423 -9.85 6.16 14.53
N LEU A 424 -10.04 6.51 13.26
CA LEU A 424 -10.11 5.55 12.15
C LEU A 424 -8.77 4.84 11.93
N ASN A 425 -7.66 5.57 11.98
CA ASN A 425 -6.31 4.99 11.90
C ASN A 425 -6.06 3.98 13.03
N ASP A 426 -6.40 4.34 14.25
CA ASP A 426 -6.22 3.45 15.40
C ASP A 426 -7.18 2.25 15.37
N ALA A 427 -8.38 2.42 14.83
CA ALA A 427 -9.30 1.32 14.55
C ALA A 427 -8.68 0.33 13.54
N ALA A 428 -8.07 0.82 12.46
CA ALA A 428 -7.40 -0.02 11.46
C ALA A 428 -6.23 -0.79 12.08
N ILE A 429 -5.37 -0.12 12.85
CA ILE A 429 -4.22 -0.74 13.53
C ILE A 429 -4.68 -1.89 14.44
N LEU A 430 -5.68 -1.65 15.29
CA LEU A 430 -6.17 -2.68 16.20
C LEU A 430 -6.87 -3.82 15.45
N ALA A 431 -7.69 -3.53 14.45
CA ALA A 431 -8.35 -4.56 13.65
C ALA A 431 -7.33 -5.46 12.93
N TRP A 432 -6.29 -4.89 12.31
CA TRP A 432 -5.25 -5.67 11.65
C TRP A 432 -4.37 -6.44 12.63
N ARG A 433 -4.15 -5.91 13.84
CA ARG A 433 -3.47 -6.65 14.91
C ARG A 433 -4.25 -7.92 15.29
N VAL A 434 -5.58 -7.82 15.45
CA VAL A 434 -6.44 -8.99 15.71
C VAL A 434 -6.37 -9.96 14.54
N LYS A 435 -6.61 -9.47 13.32
CA LYS A 435 -6.62 -10.30 12.10
C LYS A 435 -5.32 -11.09 11.92
N ARG A 436 -4.17 -10.46 12.16
CA ARG A 436 -2.87 -11.13 12.05
C ARG A 436 -2.59 -12.10 13.19
N ALA A 437 -2.98 -11.75 14.42
CA ALA A 437 -2.76 -12.62 15.58
C ALA A 437 -3.62 -13.88 15.51
N ASP A 438 -4.92 -13.71 15.25
CA ASP A 438 -5.89 -14.81 15.29
C ASP A 438 -5.95 -15.59 13.99
N GLN A 439 -5.65 -14.93 12.87
CA GLN A 439 -5.84 -15.44 11.51
C GLN A 439 -7.21 -16.13 11.36
N ALA A 440 -8.26 -15.54 11.93
CA ALA A 440 -9.56 -16.17 12.01
C ALA A 440 -10.16 -16.45 10.62
N PRO A 441 -10.98 -17.52 10.48
CA PRO A 441 -11.47 -17.95 9.19
C PRO A 441 -12.54 -16.99 8.67
N ARG A 442 -12.81 -17.01 7.37
CA ARG A 442 -13.93 -16.29 6.76
C ARG A 442 -15.14 -17.21 6.60
N PRO A 443 -16.39 -16.70 6.58
CA PRO A 443 -17.58 -17.53 6.52
C PRO A 443 -17.62 -18.54 5.37
N ILE A 444 -17.06 -18.20 4.19
CA ILE A 444 -17.02 -19.12 3.05
C ILE A 444 -16.28 -20.43 3.37
N SER A 445 -15.12 -20.35 4.02
CA SER A 445 -14.33 -21.54 4.38
C SER A 445 -15.05 -22.38 5.42
N VAL A 446 -15.63 -21.73 6.43
CA VAL A 446 -16.38 -22.39 7.51
C VAL A 446 -17.63 -23.10 6.98
N ILE A 447 -18.46 -22.41 6.20
CA ILE A 447 -19.72 -22.97 5.67
C ILE A 447 -19.42 -24.11 4.70
N ARG A 448 -18.47 -23.93 3.77
CA ARG A 448 -18.11 -24.99 2.82
C ARG A 448 -17.50 -26.20 3.52
N PHE A 449 -16.62 -25.99 4.50
CA PHE A 449 -16.07 -27.08 5.32
C PHE A 449 -17.17 -27.88 6.00
N LEU A 450 -18.05 -27.23 6.77
CA LEU A 450 -19.11 -27.92 7.51
C LEU A 450 -20.10 -28.62 6.57
N ALA A 451 -20.42 -28.04 5.41
CA ALA A 451 -21.28 -28.69 4.43
C ALA A 451 -20.61 -29.88 3.75
N PHE A 452 -19.30 -29.81 3.49
CA PHE A 452 -18.52 -30.88 2.88
C PHE A 452 -18.39 -32.10 3.81
N GLN A 453 -18.36 -31.90 5.12
CA GLN A 453 -18.41 -32.99 6.12
C GLN A 453 -19.76 -33.75 6.13
N GLY A 454 -20.75 -33.31 5.35
CA GLY A 454 -22.04 -33.98 5.20
C GLY A 454 -22.90 -33.96 6.47
N HIS A 455 -23.85 -34.90 6.56
CA HIS A 455 -24.66 -35.09 7.76
C HIS A 455 -23.93 -35.98 8.79
N SER A 456 -22.82 -35.47 9.33
CA SER A 456 -22.05 -36.09 10.40
C SER A 456 -22.10 -35.22 11.67
N PRO A 457 -21.72 -35.74 12.86
CA PRO A 457 -21.61 -34.92 14.07
C PRO A 457 -20.67 -33.72 13.90
N GLY A 458 -19.67 -33.81 13.02
CA GLY A 458 -18.75 -32.73 12.67
C GLY A 458 -19.25 -31.80 11.55
N GLY A 459 -20.39 -32.11 10.92
CA GLY A 459 -20.94 -31.37 9.80
C GLY A 459 -21.91 -30.25 10.18
N LEU A 460 -22.44 -29.60 9.14
CA LEU A 460 -23.37 -28.48 9.28
C LEU A 460 -24.71 -28.97 9.87
N PRO A 461 -25.22 -28.39 10.98
CA PRO A 461 -26.52 -28.77 11.51
C PRO A 461 -27.65 -28.48 10.51
N LEU A 462 -28.65 -29.37 10.46
CA LEU A 462 -29.85 -29.19 9.63
C LEU A 462 -30.88 -28.38 10.39
N VAL A 463 -31.20 -27.19 9.88
CA VAL A 463 -32.12 -26.25 10.50
C VAL A 463 -33.18 -25.86 9.48
N ALA A 464 -34.45 -26.07 9.84
CA ALA A 464 -35.59 -25.76 8.98
C ALA A 464 -35.47 -24.33 8.40
N GLY A 465 -35.60 -24.23 7.07
CA GLY A 465 -35.49 -22.97 6.34
C GLY A 465 -34.07 -22.45 6.08
N LEU A 466 -33.03 -23.03 6.69
CA LEU A 466 -31.63 -22.58 6.56
C LEU A 466 -30.72 -23.65 5.94
N SER A 467 -30.84 -24.90 6.35
CA SER A 467 -30.04 -26.02 5.86
C SER A 467 -30.89 -27.28 5.77
N ARG A 468 -30.65 -28.11 4.75
CA ARG A 468 -31.38 -29.36 4.54
C ARG A 468 -30.52 -30.40 3.85
N LEU A 469 -30.95 -31.65 3.94
CA LEU A 469 -30.37 -32.74 3.18
C LEU A 469 -31.19 -32.99 1.90
N ARG A 470 -30.51 -33.17 0.76
CA ARG A 470 -31.11 -33.64 -0.50
C ARG A 470 -30.28 -34.82 -1.02
N GLY A 471 -30.72 -36.04 -0.75
CA GLY A 471 -29.88 -37.22 -0.97
C GLY A 471 -28.72 -37.24 0.03
N SER A 472 -27.47 -37.26 -0.44
CA SER A 472 -26.27 -37.09 0.39
C SER A 472 -25.76 -35.65 0.47
N GLU A 473 -26.39 -34.73 -0.28
CA GLU A 473 -25.95 -33.33 -0.41
C GLU A 473 -26.54 -32.45 0.70
N VAL A 474 -25.67 -31.74 1.41
CA VAL A 474 -26.06 -30.65 2.32
C VAL A 474 -26.32 -29.38 1.51
N GLN A 475 -27.58 -28.92 1.53
CA GLN A 475 -27.99 -27.66 0.91
C GLN A 475 -28.18 -26.57 1.97
N VAL A 476 -27.83 -25.34 1.62
CA VAL A 476 -28.03 -24.14 2.46
C VAL A 476 -28.87 -23.10 1.74
N ARG A 477 -29.52 -22.24 2.52
CA ARG A 477 -30.35 -21.15 2.02
C ARG A 477 -29.49 -19.94 1.65
N LEU A 478 -29.67 -19.40 0.45
CA LEU A 478 -29.06 -18.16 -0.01
C LEU A 478 -30.05 -17.42 -0.91
N HIS A 479 -30.39 -16.18 -0.57
CA HIS A 479 -31.33 -15.34 -1.33
C HIS A 479 -32.63 -16.05 -1.77
N GLY A 480 -33.29 -16.74 -0.83
CA GLY A 480 -34.52 -17.47 -1.10
C GLY A 480 -34.36 -18.74 -1.94
N ARG A 481 -33.13 -19.14 -2.27
CA ARG A 481 -32.83 -20.36 -3.05
C ARG A 481 -32.07 -21.37 -2.19
N TRP A 482 -32.23 -22.65 -2.55
CA TRP A 482 -31.43 -23.73 -1.98
C TRP A 482 -30.23 -23.97 -2.90
N ILE A 483 -29.02 -23.92 -2.34
CA ILE A 483 -27.78 -24.18 -3.06
C ILE A 483 -26.95 -25.22 -2.32
N ARG A 484 -26.01 -25.85 -3.02
CA ARG A 484 -25.00 -26.72 -2.41
C ARG A 484 -24.17 -25.95 -1.40
N GLY A 485 -24.07 -26.45 -0.16
CA GLY A 485 -23.31 -25.79 0.90
C GLY A 485 -21.80 -25.76 0.63
N ASP A 486 -21.25 -26.82 0.03
CA ASP A 486 -19.84 -26.90 -0.40
C ASP A 486 -19.50 -25.98 -1.59
N SER A 487 -20.52 -25.36 -2.19
CA SER A 487 -20.42 -24.41 -3.29
C SER A 487 -20.90 -23.01 -2.89
N TRP A 488 -21.21 -22.79 -1.60
CA TRP A 488 -21.71 -21.50 -1.11
C TRP A 488 -20.67 -20.40 -1.34
N VAL A 489 -21.14 -19.24 -1.82
CA VAL A 489 -20.33 -18.03 -2.03
C VAL A 489 -21.09 -16.87 -1.41
N PRO A 490 -20.42 -15.98 -0.66
CA PRO A 490 -21.09 -14.86 -0.03
C PRO A 490 -21.65 -13.85 -1.05
N PRO A 491 -22.75 -13.16 -0.73
CA PRO A 491 -23.29 -12.07 -1.56
C PRO A 491 -22.32 -10.92 -1.84
N LEU A 492 -21.43 -10.60 -0.88
CA LEU A 492 -20.38 -9.61 -1.04
C LEU A 492 -19.04 -10.30 -1.29
N GLU A 493 -18.16 -9.60 -2.01
CA GLU A 493 -16.79 -10.05 -2.20
C GLU A 493 -16.08 -10.18 -0.84
N THR A 494 -15.45 -11.33 -0.62
CA THR A 494 -14.73 -11.57 0.63
C THR A 494 -13.42 -10.79 0.62
N PRO A 495 -13.16 -9.93 1.62
CA PRO A 495 -11.91 -9.18 1.68
C PRO A 495 -10.68 -10.08 1.70
N ALA A 496 -9.58 -9.61 1.12
CA ALA A 496 -8.29 -10.29 1.11
C ALA A 496 -7.56 -10.15 2.48
N SER A 497 -8.24 -10.55 3.55
CA SER A 497 -7.74 -10.53 4.93
C SER A 497 -8.46 -11.56 5.80
N PRO A 498 -7.85 -12.03 6.91
CA PRO A 498 -8.52 -12.82 7.93
C PRO A 498 -9.76 -12.14 8.53
N GLY A 499 -10.63 -12.95 9.15
CA GLY A 499 -11.73 -12.50 10.00
C GLY A 499 -11.25 -12.05 11.39
N GLY A 500 -12.08 -12.19 12.42
CA GLY A 500 -11.72 -11.93 13.83
C GLY A 500 -12.03 -10.52 14.29
N ALA A 501 -12.07 -9.55 13.37
CA ALA A 501 -12.59 -8.20 13.63
C ALA A 501 -13.23 -7.65 12.36
N ALA A 502 -14.48 -7.21 12.44
CA ALA A 502 -15.16 -6.58 11.32
C ALA A 502 -14.75 -5.11 11.23
N GLU A 503 -14.07 -4.75 10.14
CA GLU A 503 -13.60 -3.40 9.84
C GLU A 503 -14.77 -2.41 9.79
N SER A 504 -15.88 -2.82 9.16
CA SER A 504 -17.11 -2.04 9.04
C SER A 504 -17.66 -1.59 10.40
N ALA A 505 -17.61 -2.45 11.41
CA ALA A 505 -18.01 -2.13 12.78
C ALA A 505 -16.95 -1.25 13.47
N ALA A 506 -15.65 -1.57 13.33
CA ALA A 506 -14.58 -0.80 13.93
C ALA A 506 -14.60 0.67 13.48
N PHE A 507 -14.64 0.91 12.17
CA PHE A 507 -14.72 2.26 11.61
C PHE A 507 -16.05 2.92 11.93
N GLY A 508 -17.16 2.20 11.79
CA GLY A 508 -18.49 2.78 12.01
C GLY A 508 -18.72 3.27 13.43
N TYR A 509 -18.33 2.49 14.44
CA TYR A 509 -18.48 2.89 15.83
C TYR A 509 -17.43 3.93 16.26
N ALA A 510 -16.23 3.90 15.68
CA ALA A 510 -15.23 4.95 15.89
C ALA A 510 -15.74 6.31 15.36
N ALA A 511 -16.12 6.34 14.08
CA ALA A 511 -16.62 7.55 13.42
C ALA A 511 -17.88 8.09 14.10
N ASN A 512 -18.86 7.23 14.40
CA ASN A 512 -20.07 7.66 15.09
C ASN A 512 -19.77 8.37 16.42
N THR A 513 -18.88 7.78 17.23
CA THR A 513 -18.52 8.31 18.55
C THR A 513 -17.84 9.68 18.43
N VAL A 514 -16.85 9.80 17.55
CA VAL A 514 -16.13 11.07 17.32
C VAL A 514 -17.07 12.13 16.74
N LEU A 515 -17.79 11.82 15.67
CA LEU A 515 -18.67 12.77 15.00
C LEU A 515 -19.79 13.26 15.93
N THR A 516 -20.38 12.37 16.72
CA THR A 516 -21.41 12.77 17.69
C THR A 516 -20.84 13.76 18.71
N ALA A 517 -19.64 13.49 19.23
CA ALA A 517 -18.99 14.35 20.22
C ALA A 517 -18.60 15.73 19.65
N LEU A 518 -18.25 15.80 18.37
CA LEU A 518 -17.78 17.04 17.75
C LEU A 518 -18.88 17.88 17.11
N THR A 519 -19.92 17.24 16.59
CA THR A 519 -20.96 17.94 15.80
C THR A 519 -22.34 17.90 16.44
N GLY A 520 -22.51 17.19 17.56
CA GLY A 520 -23.81 16.97 18.21
C GLY A 520 -24.80 16.11 17.40
N ARG A 521 -24.39 15.58 16.24
CA ARG A 521 -25.26 14.83 15.31
C ARG A 521 -24.88 13.36 15.32
N SER A 522 -25.77 12.52 15.85
CA SER A 522 -25.56 11.07 15.92
C SER A 522 -25.61 10.39 14.54
N SER A 523 -24.79 9.35 14.38
CA SER A 523 -24.79 8.43 13.22
C SER A 523 -25.07 7.00 13.64
N THR A 524 -25.67 6.78 14.83
CA THR A 524 -25.81 5.44 15.41
C THR A 524 -26.53 4.47 14.47
N SER A 525 -27.59 4.92 13.79
CA SER A 525 -28.30 4.09 12.80
C SER A 525 -27.39 3.69 11.63
N ARG A 526 -26.63 4.65 11.07
CA ARG A 526 -25.67 4.37 9.99
C ARG A 526 -24.56 3.43 10.45
N ALA A 527 -24.01 3.62 11.63
CA ALA A 527 -22.95 2.76 12.18
C ALA A 527 -23.46 1.33 12.42
N ALA A 528 -24.68 1.18 12.94
CA ALA A 528 -25.31 -0.14 13.12
C ALA A 528 -25.59 -0.81 11.77
N ALA A 529 -26.09 -0.05 10.79
CA ALA A 529 -26.33 -0.56 9.43
C ALA A 529 -25.02 -0.97 8.74
N ALA A 530 -23.95 -0.17 8.86
CA ALA A 530 -22.62 -0.48 8.35
C ALA A 530 -22.06 -1.77 8.94
N ALA A 531 -22.12 -1.92 10.27
CA ALA A 531 -21.68 -3.15 10.94
C ALA A 531 -22.47 -4.38 10.45
N ASN A 532 -23.80 -4.26 10.34
CA ASN A 532 -24.66 -5.36 9.90
C ASN A 532 -24.50 -5.70 8.40
N ALA A 533 -24.04 -4.76 7.57
CA ALA A 533 -23.86 -4.99 6.14
C ALA A 533 -22.84 -6.11 5.86
N ALA A 534 -21.80 -6.24 6.67
CA ALA A 534 -20.80 -7.32 6.51
C ALA A 534 -21.39 -8.71 6.84
N LEU A 535 -22.19 -8.82 7.89
CA LEU A 535 -22.88 -10.06 8.25
C LEU A 535 -23.95 -10.42 7.20
N ALA A 536 -24.78 -9.45 6.81
CA ALA A 536 -25.80 -9.64 5.76
C ALA A 536 -25.17 -9.93 4.39
N GLY A 537 -23.96 -9.45 4.16
CA GLY A 537 -23.15 -9.72 2.97
C GLY A 537 -22.40 -11.05 3.01
N GLY A 538 -22.43 -11.75 4.14
CA GLY A 538 -21.81 -13.06 4.30
C GLY A 538 -20.30 -13.07 4.49
N ILE A 539 -19.68 -11.94 4.82
CA ILE A 539 -18.21 -11.80 4.85
C ILE A 539 -17.61 -11.77 6.28
N ASP A 540 -18.43 -11.55 7.30
CA ASP A 540 -18.05 -11.55 8.72
C ASP A 540 -19.05 -12.33 9.58
N PHE A 541 -18.58 -12.81 10.73
CA PHE A 541 -19.40 -13.44 11.77
C PHE A 541 -19.93 -12.40 12.78
N PRO A 542 -21.01 -12.71 13.53
CA PRO A 542 -21.47 -11.85 14.62
C PRO A 542 -20.39 -11.53 15.67
N ALA A 543 -19.46 -12.46 15.92
CA ALA A 543 -18.34 -12.24 16.83
C ALA A 543 -17.37 -11.17 16.32
N ASP A 544 -17.09 -11.15 15.01
CA ASP A 544 -16.22 -10.16 14.37
C ASP A 544 -16.79 -8.74 14.51
N LEU A 545 -18.11 -8.60 14.34
CA LEU A 545 -18.85 -7.36 14.57
C LEU A 545 -18.72 -6.87 16.02
N ALA A 546 -18.81 -7.79 16.99
CA ALA A 546 -18.66 -7.46 18.40
C ALA A 546 -17.25 -7.00 18.75
N VAL A 547 -16.21 -7.65 18.20
CA VAL A 547 -14.80 -7.22 18.34
C VAL A 547 -14.60 -5.84 17.71
N GLY A 548 -15.06 -5.66 16.47
CA GLY A 548 -14.97 -4.38 15.76
C GLY A 548 -15.64 -3.24 16.54
N ARG A 549 -16.86 -3.45 17.07
CA ARG A 549 -17.54 -2.45 17.91
C ARG A 549 -16.72 -2.08 19.15
N ARG A 550 -16.13 -3.05 19.85
CA ARG A 550 -15.30 -2.78 21.05
C ARG A 550 -14.06 -1.95 20.68
N ILE A 551 -13.38 -2.31 19.59
CA ILE A 551 -12.24 -1.56 19.05
C ILE A 551 -12.67 -0.12 18.76
N GLY A 552 -13.71 0.06 17.95
CA GLY A 552 -14.16 1.38 17.48
C GLY A 552 -14.51 2.34 18.62
N VAL A 553 -15.27 1.87 19.62
CA VAL A 553 -15.62 2.68 20.80
C VAL A 553 -14.39 3.02 21.63
N ALA A 554 -13.44 2.08 21.81
CA ALA A 554 -12.24 2.31 22.61
C ALA A 554 -11.33 3.38 21.97
N VAL A 555 -11.03 3.25 20.68
CA VAL A 555 -10.11 4.17 19.99
C VAL A 555 -10.72 5.57 19.82
N ALA A 556 -12.05 5.68 19.65
CA ALA A 556 -12.70 6.99 19.61
C ALA A 556 -12.58 7.75 20.93
N ARG A 557 -12.74 7.08 22.08
CA ARG A 557 -12.54 7.69 23.40
C ARG A 557 -11.10 8.18 23.58
N LEU A 558 -10.13 7.37 23.14
CA LEU A 558 -8.71 7.72 23.19
C LEU A 558 -8.37 8.90 22.26
N ALA A 559 -8.93 8.93 21.05
CA ALA A 559 -8.77 10.03 20.12
C ALA A 559 -9.34 11.34 20.70
N LEU A 560 -10.57 11.31 21.24
CA LEU A 560 -11.21 12.49 21.84
C LEU A 560 -10.49 13.01 23.10
N ALA A 561 -9.78 12.14 23.83
CA ALA A 561 -8.97 12.53 24.98
C ALA A 561 -7.69 13.29 24.58
N LYS A 562 -7.26 13.17 23.32
CA LYS A 562 -6.08 13.86 22.79
C LYS A 562 -6.47 15.30 22.41
N ARG A 563 -6.38 16.20 23.39
CA ARG A 563 -6.60 17.65 23.19
C ARG A 563 -5.59 18.25 22.22
#